data_AF-A0A845DFX9-F1
#
_entry.id   AF-A0A845DFX9-F1
#
_cell.length_a   1.000
_cell.length_b   1.000
_cell.length_c   1.000
_cell.angle_alpha   90.00
_cell.angle_beta   90.00
_cell.angle_gamma   90.00
#
_symmetry.space_group_name_H-M   'P 1'
#
loop_
_entity.id
_entity.type
_entity.pdbx_description
1 polymer ?
#
loop_
_entity_poly.entity_id
_entity_poly.type
_entity_poly.pdbx_seq_one_letter_code
_entity_poly.pdbx_strand_id
1 'polypeptide(L)'
;MLRIPEYVEWMEAGDVVPGQHITIIHETPILAVMEGGWGFGQVIGLEAFAVAMEKARENGVGIVAGSQCGHIGRVGHYPYLAAEQGLVTVMFVNTHGGG
;
A
#
# COMPACT_ATOMS: atom_id res chain seq x y z
N MET A 1 11.66 17.31 -2.85
CA MET A 1 10.41 16.64 -3.25
C MET A 1 10.37 16.61 -4.78
N LEU A 2 10.54 15.44 -5.41
CA LEU A 2 10.70 15.33 -6.87
C LEU A 2 9.45 14.78 -7.60
N ARG A 3 8.64 13.95 -6.93
CA ARG A 3 7.50 13.23 -7.54
C ARG A 3 6.15 13.97 -7.44
N ILE A 4 6.08 15.12 -6.76
CA ILE A 4 4.81 15.85 -6.60
C ILE A 4 4.22 16.27 -7.96
N PRO A 5 4.98 16.90 -8.89
CA PRO A 5 4.43 17.27 -10.19
C PRO A 5 3.84 16.08 -10.95
N GLU A 6 4.55 14.96 -10.99
CA GLU A 6 4.12 13.73 -11.66
C GLU A 6 2.84 13.13 -11.04
N TYR A 7 2.70 13.16 -9.71
CA TYR A 7 1.45 12.74 -9.06
C TYR A 7 0.26 13.64 -9.39
N VAL A 8 0.50 14.94 -9.58
CA VAL A 8 -0.54 15.88 -10.03
C VAL A 8 -0.92 15.59 -11.48
N GLU A 9 0.06 15.36 -12.35
CA GLU A 9 -0.17 15.01 -13.76
C GLU A 9 -0.98 13.71 -13.89
N TRP A 10 -0.64 12.66 -13.14
CA TRP A 10 -1.41 11.41 -13.12
C TRP A 10 -2.82 11.57 -12.56
N MET A 11 -3.00 12.46 -11.58
CA MET A 11 -4.31 12.79 -11.05
C MET A 11 -5.17 13.51 -12.10
N GLU A 12 -4.59 14.49 -12.81
CA GLU A 12 -5.28 15.23 -13.87
C GLU A 12 -5.59 14.33 -15.08
N ALA A 13 -4.74 13.34 -15.37
CA ALA A 13 -4.96 12.33 -16.40
C ALA A 13 -5.98 11.24 -16.00
N GLY A 14 -6.31 11.12 -14.72
CA GLY A 14 -7.21 10.09 -14.19
C GLY A 14 -6.56 8.73 -13.93
N ASP A 15 -5.24 8.63 -14.05
CA ASP A 15 -4.46 7.44 -13.72
C ASP A 15 -4.38 7.20 -12.20
N VAL A 16 -4.49 8.29 -11.41
CA VAL A 16 -4.63 8.26 -9.96
C VAL A 16 -5.91 8.98 -9.55
N VAL A 17 -6.77 8.30 -8.80
CA VAL A 17 -8.09 8.80 -8.41
C VAL A 17 -8.05 9.28 -6.95
N PRO A 18 -8.33 10.57 -6.67
CA PRO A 18 -8.41 11.07 -5.29
C PRO A 18 -9.55 10.44 -4.49
N GLY A 19 -9.41 10.40 -3.16
CA GLY A 19 -10.47 9.96 -2.24
C GLY A 19 -10.76 8.47 -2.24
N GLN A 20 -9.89 7.66 -2.84
CA GLN A 20 -9.99 6.21 -2.80
C GLN A 20 -9.33 5.64 -1.54
N HIS A 21 -9.89 4.53 -1.06
CA HIS A 21 -9.45 3.77 0.10
C HIS A 21 -9.40 2.29 -0.24
N ILE A 22 -8.65 1.50 0.54
CA ILE A 22 -8.56 0.06 0.33
C ILE A 22 -9.95 -0.61 0.43
N THR A 23 -10.20 -1.55 -0.47
CA THR A 23 -11.31 -2.52 -0.36
C THR A 23 -10.71 -3.91 -0.24
N ILE A 24 -11.08 -4.64 0.81
CA ILE A 24 -10.66 -6.04 0.99
C ILE A 24 -11.57 -6.93 0.13
N ILE A 25 -10.97 -7.63 -0.83
CA ILE A 25 -11.70 -8.53 -1.75
C ILE A 25 -11.59 -10.01 -1.35
N HIS A 26 -10.59 -10.34 -0.52
CA HIS A 26 -10.44 -11.67 0.06
C HIS A 26 -9.71 -11.58 1.40
N GLU A 27 -10.13 -12.37 2.38
CA GLU A 27 -9.58 -12.30 3.73
C GLU A 27 -9.55 -13.66 4.45
N THR A 28 -8.48 -13.84 5.22
CA THR A 28 -8.30 -14.87 6.25
C THR A 28 -7.70 -14.20 7.50
N PRO A 29 -7.54 -14.91 8.64
CA PRO A 29 -6.89 -14.33 9.81
C PRO A 29 -5.49 -13.77 9.54
N ILE A 30 -4.73 -14.39 8.64
CA ILE A 30 -3.32 -14.03 8.37
C ILE A 30 -3.08 -13.40 7.00
N LEU A 31 -4.05 -13.43 6.09
CA LEU A 31 -3.88 -12.97 4.71
C LEU A 31 -5.06 -12.08 4.28
N ALA A 32 -4.77 -10.99 3.56
CA ALA A 32 -5.77 -10.22 2.83
C ALA A 32 -5.32 -9.88 1.40
N VAL A 33 -6.29 -9.86 0.48
CA VAL A 33 -6.12 -9.32 -0.87
C VAL A 33 -6.99 -8.08 -1.00
N MET A 34 -6.42 -7.01 -1.53
CA MET A 34 -7.00 -5.67 -1.51
C MET A 34 -6.89 -4.97 -2.85
N GLU A 35 -7.87 -4.12 -3.14
CA GLU A 35 -7.85 -3.20 -4.29
C GLU A 35 -7.91 -1.76 -3.77
N GLY A 36 -7.09 -0.87 -4.35
CA GLY A 36 -7.00 0.53 -3.94
C GLY A 36 -7.80 1.51 -4.79
N GLY A 37 -8.59 1.04 -5.76
CA GLY A 37 -9.40 1.88 -6.65
C GLY A 37 -8.59 2.88 -7.50
N TRP A 38 -7.31 2.61 -7.74
CA TRP A 38 -6.33 3.53 -8.33
C TRP A 38 -6.09 4.79 -7.49
N GLY A 39 -6.24 4.68 -6.16
CA GLY A 39 -5.91 5.75 -5.22
C GLY A 39 -4.44 6.13 -5.19
N PHE A 40 -4.15 7.26 -4.53
CA PHE A 40 -2.78 7.64 -4.22
C PHE A 40 -2.07 6.52 -3.48
N GLY A 41 -1.02 5.98 -4.08
CA GLY A 41 -0.33 4.78 -3.59
C GLY A 41 0.18 4.92 -2.16
N GLN A 42 0.53 6.12 -1.73
CA GLN A 42 0.97 6.40 -0.36
C GLN A 42 -0.14 6.15 0.65
N VAL A 43 -1.38 6.55 0.33
CA VAL A 43 -2.56 6.34 1.17
C VAL A 43 -2.92 4.86 1.17
N ILE A 44 -3.10 4.29 -0.02
CA ILE A 44 -3.46 2.88 -0.19
C ILE A 44 -2.42 1.95 0.45
N GLY A 45 -1.14 2.22 0.24
CA GLY A 45 -0.04 1.46 0.81
C GLY A 45 0.00 1.54 2.33
N LEU A 46 -0.30 2.70 2.93
CA LEU A 46 -0.34 2.84 4.39
C LEU A 46 -1.51 2.05 5.00
N GLU A 47 -2.69 2.12 4.38
CA GLU A 47 -3.87 1.38 4.83
C GLU A 47 -3.65 -0.14 4.71
N ALA A 48 -3.16 -0.61 3.56
CA ALA A 48 -2.86 -2.03 3.36
C ALA A 48 -1.79 -2.52 4.35
N PHE A 49 -0.77 -1.70 4.61
CA PHE A 49 0.28 -2.05 5.56
C PHE A 49 -0.22 -2.09 7.01
N ALA A 50 -1.14 -1.20 7.38
CA ALA A 50 -1.77 -1.22 8.70
C ALA A 50 -2.50 -2.55 8.96
N VAL A 51 -3.25 -3.04 7.98
CA VAL A 51 -3.93 -4.35 8.07
C VAL A 51 -2.91 -5.51 8.19
N ALA A 52 -1.79 -5.45 7.47
CA ALA A 52 -0.74 -6.46 7.60
C ALA A 52 -0.16 -6.48 9.03
N MET A 53 0.10 -5.30 9.61
CA MET A 53 0.59 -5.18 10.97
C MET A 53 -0.44 -5.68 12.00
N GLU A 54 -1.72 -5.34 11.84
CA GLU A 54 -2.79 -5.81 12.72
C GLU A 54 -2.86 -7.34 12.73
N LYS A 55 -2.93 -7.97 11.55
CA LYS A 55 -2.93 -9.43 11.42
C LYS A 55 -1.69 -10.07 12.03
N ALA A 56 -0.52 -9.47 11.84
CA ALA A 56 0.73 -9.95 12.44
C ALA A 56 0.73 -9.88 13.97
N ARG A 57 0.14 -8.83 14.56
CA ARG A 57 0.02 -8.71 16.01
C ARG A 57 -0.93 -9.75 16.61
N GLU A 58 -2.03 -10.01 15.93
CA GLU A 58 -3.04 -10.95 16.41
C GLU A 58 -2.65 -12.42 16.21
N ASN A 59 -2.01 -12.74 15.08
CA ASN A 59 -1.82 -14.11 14.62
C ASN A 59 -0.34 -14.52 14.46
N GLY A 60 0.60 -13.63 14.78
CA GLY A 60 2.04 -13.83 14.63
C GLY A 60 2.57 -13.60 13.21
N VAL A 61 1.70 -13.58 12.20
CA VAL A 61 2.03 -13.27 10.80
C VAL A 61 0.87 -12.56 10.12
N GLY A 62 1.20 -11.61 9.26
CA GLY A 62 0.24 -10.88 8.42
C GLY A 62 0.80 -10.72 7.01
N ILE A 63 -0.01 -11.07 6.02
CA ILE A 63 0.34 -11.03 4.60
C ILE A 63 -0.73 -10.23 3.89
N VAL A 64 -0.33 -9.25 3.09
CA VAL A 64 -1.25 -8.48 2.25
C VAL A 64 -0.76 -8.46 0.82
N ALA A 65 -1.70 -8.61 -0.11
CA ALA A 65 -1.47 -8.38 -1.53
C ALA A 65 -2.39 -7.23 -1.98
N GLY A 66 -1.79 -6.12 -2.42
CA GLY A 66 -2.51 -4.96 -2.92
C GLY A 66 -2.44 -4.86 -4.44
N SER A 67 -3.54 -4.46 -5.07
CA SER A 67 -3.62 -4.12 -6.49
C SER A 67 -4.36 -2.79 -6.69
N GLN A 68 -4.41 -2.30 -7.94
CA GLN A 68 -5.12 -1.06 -8.31
C GLN A 68 -4.72 0.12 -7.41
N CYS A 69 -3.44 0.46 -7.38
CA CYS A 69 -2.93 1.60 -6.62
C CYS A 69 -1.89 2.36 -7.44
N GLY A 70 -1.79 3.66 -7.21
CA GLY A 70 -0.71 4.47 -7.77
C GLY A 70 0.64 4.13 -7.14
N HIS A 71 1.69 4.84 -7.58
CA HIS A 71 3.03 4.68 -7.02
C HIS A 71 3.07 4.99 -5.51
N ILE A 72 3.54 4.04 -4.69
CA ILE A 72 3.47 4.14 -3.23
C ILE A 72 4.59 4.99 -2.59
N GLY A 73 5.52 5.51 -3.38
CA GLY A 73 6.62 6.32 -2.87
C GLY A 73 7.73 5.50 -2.23
N ARG A 74 8.16 5.89 -1.03
CA ARG A 74 9.32 5.28 -0.36
C ARG A 74 8.92 3.95 0.28
N VAL A 75 9.18 2.84 -0.41
CA VAL A 75 8.93 1.49 0.10
C VAL A 75 9.61 1.24 1.46
N GLY A 76 10.79 1.81 1.73
CA GLY A 76 11.45 1.68 3.02
C GLY A 76 10.75 2.37 4.20
N HIS A 77 9.72 3.19 3.97
CA HIS A 77 8.95 3.84 5.05
C HIS A 77 8.06 2.83 5.79
N TYR A 78 7.44 1.88 5.09
CA TYR A 78 6.50 0.94 5.70
C TYR A 78 7.20 -0.04 6.66
N PRO A 79 8.28 -0.75 6.26
CA PRO A 79 9.02 -1.61 7.20
C PRO A 79 9.60 -0.84 8.38
N TYR A 80 9.91 0.45 8.23
CA TYR A 80 10.35 1.29 9.34
C TYR A 80 9.25 1.44 10.41
N LEU A 81 7.99 1.69 10.00
CA LEU A 81 6.84 1.77 10.93
C LEU A 81 6.57 0.44 11.66
N ALA A 82 6.77 -0.69 10.98
CA ALA A 82 6.65 -2.01 11.60
C ALA A 82 7.81 -2.29 12.57
N ALA A 83 9.03 -1.89 12.21
CA ALA A 83 10.20 -2.05 13.07
C ALA A 83 10.08 -1.27 14.38
N GLU A 84 9.52 -0.06 14.35
CA GLU A 84 9.20 0.73 15.57
C GLU A 84 8.25 0.00 16.52
N GLN A 85 7.51 -0.98 16.02
CA GLN A 85 6.57 -1.81 16.77
C GLN A 85 7.11 -3.22 17.09
N GLY A 86 8.39 -3.49 16.83
CA GLY A 86 9.02 -4.78 17.09
C GLY A 86 8.66 -5.86 16.07
N LEU A 87 8.14 -5.49 14.90
CA LEU A 87 7.79 -6.40 13.83
C LEU A 87 8.90 -6.45 12.77
N VAL A 88 9.13 -7.63 12.21
CA VAL A 88 9.97 -7.82 11.02
C VAL A 88 9.07 -7.78 9.78
N THR A 89 9.53 -7.12 8.72
CA THR A 89 8.75 -6.95 7.49
C THR A 89 9.59 -7.27 6.27
N VAL A 90 8.98 -7.95 5.31
CA VAL A 90 9.46 -8.11 3.95
C VAL A 90 8.40 -7.51 3.03
N MET A 91 8.78 -6.55 2.20
CA MET A 91 7.87 -5.83 1.32
C MET A 91 8.53 -5.64 -0.04
N PHE A 92 7.75 -5.86 -1.09
CA PHE A 92 8.14 -5.62 -2.47
C PHE A 92 7.00 -4.91 -3.18
N VAL A 93 7.34 -4.20 -4.24
CA VAL A 93 6.38 -3.61 -5.17
C VAL A 93 6.81 -3.97 -6.58
N ASN A 94 5.85 -4.01 -7.49
CA ASN A 94 6.14 -3.95 -8.91
C ASN A 94 6.01 -2.50 -9.40
N THR A 95 6.34 -2.29 -10.67
CA THR A 95 6.00 -1.07 -11.39
C THR A 95 5.11 -1.50 -12.57
N HIS A 96 4.21 -0.64 -13.01
CA HIS A 96 3.36 -0.89 -14.19
C HIS A 96 4.15 -0.76 -15.51
N GLY A 97 5.49 -0.64 -15.45
CA GLY A 97 6.36 -0.47 -16.62
C GLY A 97 6.26 0.88 -17.32
N GLY A 98 5.48 1.83 -16.78
CA GLY A 98 5.22 3.15 -17.37
C GLY A 98 6.19 4.27 -16.99
N GLY A 99 7.19 4.00 -16.14
CA GLY A 99 8.02 5.04 -15.51
C GLY A 99 7.53 5.40 -14.10
#